data_AF-A0A927C6Y4-F1
#
_entry.id   AF-A0A927C6Y4-F1
#
_cell.length_a   1.000
_cell.length_b   1.000
_cell.length_c   1.000
_cell.angle_alpha   90.00
_cell.angle_beta   90.00
_cell.angle_gamma   90.00
#
_symmetry.space_group_name_H-M   'P 1'
#
loop_
_entity.id
_entity.type
_entity.pdbx_description
1 polymer ?
#
loop_
_entity_poly.entity_id
_entity_poly.type
_entity_poly.pdbx_seq_one_letter_code
_entity_poly.pdbx_strand_id
1 'polypeptide(L)'
;MTSGWSSAYAADAPVDSRGHWAQARLSAWLDQGYIQGYEDGSLRPDDSIKRGELFALINRVYGWKEPAAISFADLTNDHWAYAEAAKAVKEYRRV
;
A
#
# COMPACT_ATOMS: atom_id res chain seq x y z
N MET A 1 33.67 -4.77 25.33
CA MET A 1 32.86 -3.56 25.14
C MET A 1 33.05 -3.10 23.71
N THR A 2 32.20 -3.56 22.78
CA THR A 2 31.93 -2.93 21.48
C THR A 2 30.98 -3.84 20.71
N SER A 3 29.74 -3.39 20.55
CA SER A 3 28.98 -3.66 19.33
C SER A 3 27.87 -2.63 19.34
N GLY A 4 28.14 -1.55 18.61
CA GLY A 4 27.30 -0.38 18.53
C GLY A 4 25.89 -0.75 18.13
N TRP A 5 24.94 -0.09 18.77
CA TRP A 5 23.62 0.06 18.21
C TRP A 5 23.77 0.85 16.92
N SER A 6 24.00 0.15 15.82
CA SER A 6 23.64 0.68 14.52
C SER A 6 22.13 0.77 14.55
N SER A 7 21.62 1.96 14.88
CA SER A 7 20.31 2.38 14.39
C SER A 7 20.41 2.19 12.89
N ALA A 8 19.85 1.07 12.41
CA ALA A 8 19.47 0.99 11.01
C ALA A 8 18.72 2.30 10.78
N TYR A 9 19.23 3.11 9.85
CA TYR A 9 18.40 4.13 9.24
C TYR A 9 17.09 3.40 8.91
N ALA A 10 16.02 3.69 9.65
CA ALA A 10 14.68 3.49 9.14
C ALA A 10 14.76 4.10 7.74
N ALA A 11 14.55 3.30 6.70
CA ALA A 11 14.70 3.76 5.32
C ALA A 11 14.04 5.13 5.25
N ASP A 12 14.85 6.17 5.01
CA ASP A 12 14.46 7.55 5.32
C ASP A 12 13.06 7.76 4.73
N ALA A 13 12.09 8.07 5.61
CA ALA A 13 10.71 8.26 5.20
C ALA A 13 10.70 9.17 3.97
N PRO A 14 9.94 8.83 2.91
CA PRO A 14 9.91 9.62 1.69
C PRO A 14 9.82 11.12 1.98
N VAL A 15 10.57 11.91 1.22
CA VAL A 15 10.86 13.32 1.54
C VAL A 15 9.60 14.12 1.83
N ASP A 16 8.51 13.81 1.13
CA ASP A 16 7.17 14.41 1.22
C ASP A 16 6.39 14.04 2.48
N SER A 17 6.86 13.05 3.25
CA SER A 17 6.26 12.64 4.52
C SER A 17 7.03 13.12 5.76
N ARG A 18 8.21 13.73 5.60
CA ARG A 18 9.03 14.20 6.73
C ARG A 18 8.38 15.39 7.44
N GLY A 19 8.21 15.28 8.76
CA GLY A 19 7.51 16.28 9.58
C GLY A 19 5.99 16.22 9.49
N HIS A 20 5.43 15.35 8.65
CA HIS A 20 3.99 15.14 8.56
C HIS A 20 3.48 14.36 9.78
N TRP A 21 2.27 14.66 10.27
CA TRP A 21 1.70 14.00 11.45
C TRP A 21 1.59 12.48 11.28
N ALA A 22 1.43 12.01 10.04
CA ALA A 22 1.35 10.59 9.69
C ALA A 22 2.72 9.92 9.42
N GLN A 23 3.84 10.66 9.48
CA GLN A 23 5.17 10.15 9.11
C GLN A 23 5.47 8.79 9.76
N ALA A 24 5.37 8.73 11.10
CA ALA A 24 5.69 7.51 11.84
C ALA A 24 4.81 6.32 11.42
N ARG A 25 3.54 6.57 11.08
CA ARG A 25 2.62 5.52 10.63
C ARG A 25 2.96 5.06 9.21
N LEU A 26 3.24 6.00 8.32
CA LEU A 26 3.59 5.72 6.93
C LEU A 26 4.93 4.96 6.82
N SER A 27 5.93 5.34 7.62
CA SER A 27 7.18 4.59 7.72
C SER A 27 6.94 3.15 8.19
N ALA A 28 6.14 2.96 9.25
CA ALA A 28 5.81 1.62 9.71
C ALA A 28 5.09 0.78 8.63
N TRP A 29 4.18 1.38 7.87
CA TRP A 29 3.48 0.69 6.79
C TRP A 29 4.38 0.37 5.59
N LEU A 30 5.38 1.20 5.30
CA LEU A 30 6.42 0.90 4.31
C LEU A 30 7.24 -0.31 4.77
N ASP A 31 7.71 -0.31 6.02
CA ASP A 31 8.50 -1.40 6.58
C ASP A 31 7.72 -2.73 6.62
N GLN A 32 6.41 -2.66 6.86
CA GLN A 32 5.49 -3.81 6.81
C GLN A 32 5.11 -4.23 5.39
N GLY A 33 5.46 -3.44 4.37
CA GLY A 33 5.08 -3.67 2.98
C GLY A 33 3.58 -3.48 2.71
N TYR A 34 2.85 -2.79 3.59
CA TYR A 34 1.42 -2.47 3.39
C TYR A 34 1.21 -1.38 2.34
N ILE A 35 2.14 -0.43 2.28
CA ILE A 35 2.26 0.56 1.21
C ILE A 35 3.63 0.45 0.54
N GLN A 36 3.74 0.96 -0.68
CA GLN A 36 4.99 0.92 -1.47
C GLN A 36 5.41 2.29 -2.01
N GLY A 37 4.53 3.30 -1.92
CA GLY A 37 4.72 4.59 -2.57
C GLY A 37 4.48 4.55 -4.07
N TYR A 38 4.80 5.65 -4.73
CA TYR A 38 4.72 5.82 -6.18
C TYR A 38 6.09 5.60 -6.84
N GLU A 39 6.11 5.43 -8.16
CA GLU A 39 7.35 5.20 -8.92
C GLU A 39 8.36 6.36 -8.80
N ASP A 40 7.88 7.57 -8.53
CA ASP A 40 8.70 8.75 -8.28
C ASP A 40 9.30 8.81 -6.85
N GLY A 41 9.02 7.80 -6.03
CA GLY A 41 9.49 7.70 -4.65
C GLY A 41 8.66 8.48 -3.62
N SER A 42 7.55 9.11 -4.03
CA SER A 42 6.63 9.82 -3.12
C SER A 42 5.65 8.88 -2.40
N LEU A 43 5.07 9.35 -1.29
CA LEU A 43 3.89 8.74 -0.66
C LEU A 43 2.61 9.53 -0.87
N ARG A 44 2.73 10.84 -1.12
CA ARG A 44 1.64 11.80 -1.30
C ARG A 44 0.64 11.76 -0.13
N PRO A 45 1.09 12.00 1.10
CA PRO A 45 0.28 11.78 2.32
C PRO A 45 -0.96 12.68 2.42
N ASP A 46 -0.98 13.81 1.72
CA ASP A 46 -2.10 14.76 1.68
C ASP A 46 -3.06 14.52 0.50
N ASP A 47 -2.69 13.65 -0.45
CA ASP A 47 -3.55 13.31 -1.58
C ASP A 47 -4.69 12.39 -1.12
N SER A 48 -5.84 12.51 -1.77
CA SER A 48 -6.92 11.53 -1.59
C SER A 48 -6.53 10.19 -2.20
N ILE A 49 -6.68 9.13 -1.42
CA ILE A 49 -6.45 7.76 -1.90
C ILE A 49 -7.46 7.37 -2.99
N LYS A 50 -6.97 6.75 -4.06
CA LYS A 50 -7.81 6.18 -5.12
C LYS A 50 -8.35 4.82 -4.70
N ARG A 51 -9.51 4.43 -5.25
CA ARG A 51 -10.15 3.13 -4.95
C ARG A 51 -9.24 1.92 -5.20
N GLY A 52 -8.45 1.94 -6.28
CA GLY A 52 -7.48 0.88 -6.57
C GLY A 52 -6.36 0.79 -5.53
N GLU A 53 -5.89 1.93 -5.03
CA GLU A 53 -4.83 1.99 -4.01
C GLU A 53 -5.34 1.49 -2.66
N LEU A 54 -6.59 1.83 -2.33
CA LEU A 54 -7.27 1.29 -1.16
C LEU A 54 -7.40 -0.24 -1.21
N PHE A 55 -7.80 -0.81 -2.35
CA PHE A 55 -7.84 -2.26 -2.52
C PHE A 55 -6.46 -2.88 -2.34
N ALA A 56 -5.43 -2.29 -2.95
CA ALA A 56 -4.06 -2.77 -2.82
C ALA A 56 -3.58 -2.75 -1.36
N LEU A 57 -3.89 -1.69 -0.60
CA LEU A 57 -3.58 -1.59 0.83
C LEU A 57 -4.28 -2.71 1.62
N ILE A 58 -5.60 -2.86 1.46
CA ILE A 58 -6.39 -3.87 2.18
C ILE A 58 -5.88 -5.28 1.86
N ASN A 59 -5.66 -5.58 0.58
CA ASN A 59 -5.16 -6.89 0.16
C ASN A 59 -3.79 -7.21 0.80
N ARG A 60 -2.89 -6.24 0.91
CA ARG A 60 -1.58 -6.44 1.56
C ARG A 60 -1.69 -6.62 3.07
N VAL A 61 -2.53 -5.81 3.73
CA VAL A 61 -2.76 -5.91 5.19
C VAL A 61 -3.31 -7.28 5.59
N TYR A 62 -4.27 -7.81 4.81
CA TYR A 62 -4.88 -9.11 5.11
C TYR A 62 -4.23 -10.30 4.39
N GLY A 63 -3.26 -10.06 3.51
CA GLY A 63 -2.60 -11.10 2.72
C GLY A 63 -3.51 -11.77 1.69
N TRP A 64 -4.51 -11.06 1.17
CA TRP A 64 -5.45 -11.59 0.16
C TRP A 64 -4.77 -11.71 -1.20
N LYS A 65 -4.83 -12.90 -1.78
CA LYS A 65 -4.11 -13.24 -3.03
C LYS A 65 -5.02 -13.77 -4.13
N GLU A 66 -6.15 -14.37 -3.78
CA GLU A 66 -6.99 -15.05 -4.75
C GLU A 66 -7.96 -14.09 -5.44
N PRO A 67 -7.94 -13.99 -6.78
CA PRO A 67 -8.91 -13.18 -7.51
C PRO A 67 -10.25 -13.90 -7.67
N ALA A 68 -11.33 -13.12 -7.79
CA ALA A 68 -12.60 -13.57 -8.34
C ALA A 68 -12.78 -13.05 -9.78
N ALA A 69 -13.64 -13.72 -10.55
CA ALA A 69 -14.15 -13.12 -11.78
C ALA A 69 -14.99 -11.87 -11.42
N ILE A 70 -14.62 -10.75 -12.05
CA ILE A 70 -15.26 -9.44 -11.89
C ILE A 70 -15.51 -8.82 -13.26
N SER A 71 -16.47 -7.90 -13.33
CA SER A 71 -16.73 -7.09 -14.51
C SER A 71 -17.24 -5.73 -14.01
N PHE A 72 -16.53 -4.67 -14.39
CA PHE A 72 -16.93 -3.29 -14.17
C PHE A 72 -16.81 -2.56 -15.50
N ALA A 73 -17.77 -1.69 -15.82
CA ALA A 73 -17.81 -1.00 -17.11
C ALA A 73 -16.62 -0.03 -17.31
N ASP A 74 -16.00 0.41 -16.23
CA ASP A 74 -14.93 1.41 -16.16
C ASP A 74 -13.56 0.81 -15.79
N LEU A 75 -13.45 -0.52 -15.66
CA LEU A 75 -12.20 -1.19 -15.26
C LEU A 75 -11.89 -2.36 -16.19
N THR A 76 -10.97 -2.13 -17.12
CA THR A 76 -10.46 -3.17 -18.02
C THR A 76 -9.46 -4.07 -17.31
N ASN A 77 -9.27 -5.30 -17.83
CA ASN A 77 -8.33 -6.28 -17.29
C ASN A 77 -6.85 -5.84 -17.36
N ASP A 78 -6.51 -4.97 -18.31
CA ASP A 78 -5.16 -4.43 -18.47
C ASP A 78 -4.82 -3.31 -17.47
N HIS A 79 -5.83 -2.76 -16.78
CA HIS A 79 -5.60 -1.74 -15.77
C HIS A 79 -5.03 -2.37 -14.48
N TRP A 80 -3.98 -1.78 -13.91
CA TRP A 80 -3.27 -2.33 -12.74
C TRP A 80 -4.19 -2.67 -11.55
N ALA A 81 -5.20 -1.83 -11.32
CA ALA A 81 -6.14 -2.01 -10.21
C ALA A 81 -7.13 -3.16 -10.41
N TYR A 82 -7.23 -3.73 -11.62
CA TYR A 82 -8.13 -4.86 -11.90
C TYR A 82 -7.81 -6.05 -11.01
N ALA A 83 -6.54 -6.41 -10.90
CA ALA A 83 -6.10 -7.52 -10.05
C ALA A 83 -6.43 -7.27 -8.57
N GLU A 84 -6.26 -6.04 -8.10
CA GLU A 84 -6.53 -5.68 -6.70
C GLU A 84 -8.02 -5.67 -6.37
N ALA A 85 -8.85 -5.16 -7.28
CA ALA A 85 -10.30 -5.22 -7.17
C ALA A 85 -10.81 -6.66 -7.19
N ALA A 86 -10.25 -7.52 -8.05
CA ALA A 86 -10.65 -8.92 -8.15
C ALA A 86 -10.39 -9.70 -6.85
N LYS A 87 -9.26 -9.44 -6.18
CA LYS A 87 -8.93 -10.03 -4.87
C LYS A 87 -9.89 -9.52 -3.79
N ALA A 88 -10.13 -8.22 -3.72
CA ALA A 88 -11.03 -7.65 -2.71
C ALA A 88 -12.47 -8.16 -2.87
N VAL A 89 -12.99 -8.25 -4.10
CA VAL A 89 -14.33 -8.78 -4.38
C VAL A 89 -14.46 -10.26 -4.01
N LYS A 90 -13.39 -11.06 -4.18
CA LYS A 90 -13.38 -12.46 -3.76
C LYS A 90 -13.72 -12.59 -2.27
N GLU A 91 -13.08 -11.78 -1.45
CA GLU A 91 -13.22 -11.84 0.01
C GLU A 91 -14.54 -11.20 0.48
N TYR A 92 -14.97 -10.11 -0.16
CA TYR A 92 -16.30 -9.53 0.12
C TYR A 92 -17.45 -10.52 -0.14
N ARG A 93 -17.32 -11.42 -1.11
CA ARG A 93 -18.35 -12.44 -1.41
C ARG A 93 -18.35 -13.63 -0.44
N ARG A 94 -17.35 -13.74 0.45
CA ARG A 94 -17.25 -14.85 1.42
C ARG A 94 -17.95 -14.56 2.74
N VAL A 95 -18.25 -13.29 3.03
CA VAL A 95 -19.02 -12.84 4.20
C VAL A 95 -20.50 -12.74 3.88
#